data_AF-I0ICB9-F1
#
_entry.id   AF-I0ICB9-F1
#
_cell.length_a   1.000
_cell.length_b   1.000
_cell.length_c   1.000
_cell.angle_alpha   90.00
_cell.angle_beta   90.00
_cell.angle_gamma   90.00
#
_symmetry.space_group_name_H-M   'P 1'
#
loop_
_entity.id
_entity.type
_entity.pdbx_description
1 polymer ?
#
loop_
_entity_poly.entity_id
_entity_poly.type
_entity_poly.pdbx_seq_one_letter_code
_entity_poly.pdbx_strand_id
1 'polypeptide(L)'
;MKLPLHLPSPPRPLVFVLLLGAVTSLVPLTLFLMHSTSYHKEPRIHLFQDMDNQVKHKAQGASALFADGRAMRPAVPGAVGRGQLGDDDHLNRGFELVEAAATEENPSGTTTHYLTGFPEEITVDELFVKHGQERYDAMCSLCHGLDGRGNGPVHQRAQQLMTSGRGLGTVWVPPASLMKLEGDKLAYGPELYSEGHLYNTIANGKGSMAGYAHAMPVEDRWAVVAYIRALQEAQRADVLAEAAEAEAAGEESDAAAEPDIPEAILNPPEPTVVANEGDPAVPGLGADSSTDASPSDNAEEDASAPDGVGEGIGAE
;
A
#
# COMPACT_ATOMS: atom_id res chain seq x y z
N MET A 1 -5.00 -77.80 -44.26
CA MET A 1 -5.00 -77.08 -45.55
C MET A 1 -5.12 -75.59 -45.27
N LYS A 2 -4.08 -74.80 -45.58
CA LYS A 2 -4.17 -73.32 -45.52
C LYS A 2 -4.78 -72.88 -46.85
N LEU A 3 -6.02 -72.40 -46.87
CA LEU A 3 -6.57 -71.74 -48.06
C LEU A 3 -5.86 -70.39 -48.22
N PRO A 4 -5.16 -70.12 -49.34
CA PRO A 4 -4.68 -68.79 -49.61
C PRO A 4 -5.87 -67.90 -49.97
N LEU A 5 -6.31 -67.07 -49.02
CA LEU A 5 -7.30 -66.02 -49.27
C LEU A 5 -6.65 -64.96 -50.20
N HIS A 6 -6.86 -65.12 -51.51
CA HIS A 6 -6.57 -64.08 -52.51
C HIS A 6 -7.80 -63.20 -52.66
N LEU A 7 -7.80 -62.04 -52.02
CA LEU A 7 -8.81 -61.01 -52.26
C LEU A 7 -8.50 -60.29 -53.59
N PRO A 8 -9.52 -60.06 -54.45
CA PRO A 8 -9.33 -59.30 -55.67
C PRO A 8 -8.98 -57.84 -55.35
N SER A 9 -8.14 -57.22 -56.19
CA SER A 9 -7.77 -55.82 -56.02
C SER A 9 -9.00 -54.92 -56.19
N PRO A 10 -9.21 -53.93 -55.31
CA PRO A 10 -10.34 -53.03 -55.42
C PRO A 10 -10.26 -52.20 -56.71
N PRO A 11 -11.41 -51.77 -57.26
CA PRO A 11 -11.42 -50.93 -58.45
C PRO A 11 -10.68 -49.62 -58.18
N ARG A 12 -9.77 -49.25 -59.08
CA ARG A 12 -8.96 -48.02 -58.99
C ARG A 12 -9.75 -46.75 -58.58
N PRO A 13 -10.94 -46.44 -59.12
CA PRO A 13 -11.69 -45.26 -58.68
C PRO A 13 -12.07 -45.29 -57.19
N LEU A 14 -12.38 -46.46 -56.64
CA LEU A 14 -12.70 -46.59 -55.21
C LEU A 14 -11.49 -46.33 -54.33
N VAL A 15 -10.30 -46.76 -54.75
CA VAL A 15 -9.04 -46.43 -54.05
C VAL A 15 -8.78 -44.93 -54.06
N PHE A 16 -8.98 -44.26 -55.21
CA PHE A 16 -8.81 -42.80 -55.30
C PHE A 16 -9.80 -42.03 -54.42
N VAL A 17 -11.06 -42.46 -54.36
CA VAL A 17 -12.08 -41.83 -53.49
C VAL A 17 -11.73 -42.01 -52.02
N LEU A 18 -11.29 -43.20 -51.61
CA LEU A 18 -10.87 -43.45 -50.22
C LEU A 18 -9.62 -42.64 -49.84
N LEU A 19 -8.63 -42.56 -50.74
CA LEU A 19 -7.43 -41.75 -50.51
C LEU A 19 -7.77 -40.25 -50.44
N LEU A 20 -8.64 -39.76 -51.32
CA LEU A 20 -9.09 -38.37 -51.28
C LEU A 20 -9.83 -38.08 -49.97
N GLY A 21 -10.74 -38.95 -49.55
CA GLY A 21 -11.45 -38.82 -48.28
C GLY A 21 -10.53 -38.84 -47.05
N ALA A 22 -9.51 -39.71 -47.05
CA ALA A 22 -8.50 -39.73 -46.00
C ALA A 22 -7.72 -38.42 -45.94
N VAL A 23 -7.26 -37.90 -47.08
CA VAL A 23 -6.51 -36.64 -47.15
C VAL A 23 -7.38 -35.45 -46.76
N THR A 24 -8.63 -35.37 -47.22
CA THR A 24 -9.53 -34.28 -46.84
C THR A 24 -9.91 -34.32 -45.36
N SER A 25 -9.97 -35.50 -44.73
CA SER A 25 -10.22 -35.63 -43.29
C SER A 25 -9.06 -35.18 -42.40
N LEU A 26 -7.82 -35.21 -42.93
CA LEU A 26 -6.65 -34.70 -42.19
C LEU A 26 -6.68 -33.19 -42.01
N VAL A 27 -7.29 -32.44 -42.94
CA VAL A 27 -7.36 -30.97 -42.88
C VAL A 27 -8.13 -30.44 -41.67
N PRO A 28 -9.40 -30.83 -41.40
CA PRO A 28 -10.10 -30.39 -40.19
C PRO A 28 -9.43 -30.92 -38.91
N LEU A 29 -8.81 -32.11 -38.95
CA LEU A 29 -8.09 -32.67 -37.81
C LEU A 29 -6.84 -31.83 -37.47
N THR A 30 -6.03 -31.45 -38.46
CA THR A 30 -4.85 -30.61 -38.24
C THR A 30 -5.24 -29.21 -37.78
N LEU A 31 -6.30 -28.62 -38.35
CA LEU A 31 -6.84 -27.33 -37.90
C LEU A 31 -7.32 -27.40 -36.45
N PHE A 32 -8.02 -28.47 -36.05
CA PHE A 32 -8.43 -28.68 -34.66
C PHE A 32 -7.23 -28.81 -33.73
N LEU A 33 -6.23 -29.63 -34.09
CA LEU A 33 -5.01 -29.80 -33.29
C LEU A 33 -4.23 -28.48 -33.16
N MET A 34 -4.09 -27.72 -34.24
CA MET A 34 -3.46 -26.40 -34.21
C MET A 34 -4.24 -25.42 -33.35
N HIS A 35 -5.57 -25.38 -33.49
CA HIS A 35 -6.42 -24.50 -32.69
C HIS A 35 -6.36 -24.85 -31.20
N SER A 36 -6.31 -26.14 -30.85
CA SER A 36 -6.26 -26.61 -29.46
C SER A 36 -4.93 -26.32 -28.74
N THR A 37 -3.84 -26.15 -29.50
CA THR A 37 -2.47 -25.96 -28.98
C THR A 37 -1.93 -24.54 -29.15
N SER A 38 -2.63 -23.71 -29.92
CA SER A 38 -2.25 -22.32 -30.15
C SER A 38 -2.74 -21.38 -29.04
N TYR A 39 -1.98 -20.32 -28.79
CA TYR A 39 -2.39 -19.23 -27.91
C TYR A 39 -3.50 -18.40 -28.58
N HIS A 40 -4.55 -18.11 -27.82
CA HIS A 40 -5.63 -17.22 -28.24
C HIS A 40 -5.73 -16.05 -27.26
N LYS A 41 -6.02 -14.86 -27.78
CA LYS A 41 -6.26 -13.66 -26.95
C LYS A 41 -7.62 -13.68 -26.27
N GLU A 42 -8.57 -14.42 -26.85
CA GLU A 42 -9.92 -14.58 -26.33
C GLU A 42 -10.07 -15.90 -25.58
N PRO A 43 -10.98 -15.95 -24.58
CA PRO A 43 -11.32 -17.20 -23.92
C PRO A 43 -11.73 -18.28 -24.94
N ARG A 44 -11.40 -19.54 -24.64
CA ARG A 44 -11.78 -20.67 -25.49
C ARG A 44 -13.30 -20.76 -25.58
N ILE A 45 -13.79 -21.24 -26.72
CA ILE A 45 -15.21 -21.52 -26.91
C ILE A 45 -15.63 -22.58 -25.90
N HIS A 46 -16.54 -22.20 -25.02
CA HIS A 46 -17.07 -23.07 -23.99
C HIS A 46 -18.50 -23.47 -24.35
N LEU A 47 -18.65 -24.71 -24.86
CA LEU A 47 -19.86 -25.19 -25.54
C LEU A 47 -21.02 -25.50 -24.59
N PHE A 48 -20.73 -25.96 -23.37
CA PHE A 48 -21.72 -26.37 -22.38
C PHE A 48 -21.71 -25.44 -21.17
N GLN A 49 -22.53 -24.40 -21.17
CA GLN A 49 -22.52 -23.34 -20.16
C GLN A 49 -23.41 -23.58 -18.93
N ASP A 50 -24.12 -24.71 -18.91
CA ASP A 50 -25.33 -24.95 -18.10
C ASP A 50 -25.17 -24.62 -16.60
N MET A 51 -23.99 -24.86 -16.02
CA MET A 51 -23.71 -24.59 -14.60
C MET A 51 -22.40 -23.85 -14.33
N ASP A 52 -21.73 -23.38 -15.37
CA ASP A 52 -20.50 -22.59 -15.25
C ASP A 52 -20.82 -21.15 -14.88
N ASN A 53 -21.87 -20.60 -15.52
CA ASN A 53 -22.42 -19.29 -15.26
C ASN A 53 -23.78 -19.41 -14.59
N GLN A 54 -23.77 -19.43 -13.25
CA GLN A 54 -24.97 -19.60 -12.45
C GLN A 54 -25.64 -18.25 -12.19
N VAL A 55 -26.97 -18.25 -12.02
CA VAL A 55 -27.80 -17.07 -11.70
C VAL A 55 -27.70 -16.69 -10.20
N LYS A 56 -26.49 -16.79 -9.64
CA LYS A 56 -26.16 -16.37 -8.28
C LYS A 56 -24.86 -15.57 -8.32
N HIS A 57 -24.75 -14.57 -7.47
CA HIS A 57 -23.51 -13.83 -7.36
C HIS A 57 -22.52 -14.54 -6.45
N LYS A 58 -21.27 -14.62 -6.89
CA LYS A 58 -20.13 -15.01 -6.05
C LYS A 58 -19.52 -13.77 -5.41
N ALA A 59 -18.67 -13.97 -4.40
CA ALA A 59 -17.81 -12.91 -3.90
C ALA A 59 -17.02 -12.27 -5.05
N GLN A 60 -16.85 -10.94 -5.00
CA GLN A 60 -16.20 -10.14 -6.05
C GLN A 60 -16.84 -10.25 -7.45
N GLY A 61 -18.07 -10.75 -7.56
CA GLY A 61 -18.80 -10.79 -8.83
C GLY A 61 -19.33 -9.44 -9.26
N ALA A 62 -19.55 -9.27 -10.56
CA ALA A 62 -20.25 -8.12 -11.11
C ALA A 62 -21.78 -8.24 -10.89
N SER A 63 -22.44 -7.10 -10.78
CA SER A 63 -23.89 -6.97 -10.72
C SER A 63 -24.35 -5.76 -11.53
N ALA A 64 -25.39 -5.92 -12.33
CA ALA A 64 -26.01 -4.82 -13.06
C ALA A 64 -27.07 -4.07 -12.21
N LEU A 65 -27.36 -4.54 -11.00
CA LEU A 65 -28.39 -3.95 -10.14
C LEU A 65 -27.92 -2.69 -9.42
N PHE A 66 -26.62 -2.60 -9.10
CA PHE A 66 -26.06 -1.51 -8.29
C PHE A 66 -25.18 -0.59 -9.15
N ALA A 67 -25.16 0.71 -8.82
CA ALA A 67 -24.44 1.72 -9.58
C ALA A 67 -22.91 1.50 -9.63
N ASP A 68 -22.34 0.87 -8.60
CA ASP A 68 -20.91 0.54 -8.52
C ASP A 68 -20.54 -0.76 -9.25
N GLY A 69 -21.52 -1.46 -9.84
CA GLY A 69 -21.32 -2.70 -10.57
C GLY A 69 -20.93 -3.90 -9.69
N ARG A 70 -20.89 -3.75 -8.36
CA ARG A 70 -20.40 -4.78 -7.43
C ARG A 70 -21.56 -5.60 -6.88
N ALA A 71 -21.44 -6.93 -6.93
CA ALA A 71 -22.35 -7.79 -6.21
C ALA A 71 -22.09 -7.79 -4.69
N MET A 72 -20.84 -7.59 -4.26
CA MET A 72 -20.52 -7.43 -2.83
C MET A 72 -20.91 -6.04 -2.35
N ARG A 73 -21.83 -5.99 -1.38
CA ARG A 73 -22.25 -4.76 -0.73
C ARG A 73 -21.38 -4.48 0.50
N PRO A 74 -21.03 -3.21 0.78
CA PRO A 74 -20.35 -2.84 2.01
C PRO A 74 -21.27 -3.12 3.22
N ALA A 75 -20.66 -3.39 4.38
CA ALA A 75 -21.40 -3.47 5.63
C ALA A 75 -22.00 -2.10 5.98
N VAL A 76 -23.15 -2.11 6.64
CA VAL A 76 -23.76 -0.88 7.18
C VAL A 76 -22.88 -0.35 8.31
N PRO A 77 -22.55 0.96 8.34
CA PRO A 77 -21.76 1.53 9.43
C PRO A 77 -22.37 1.22 10.81
N GLY A 78 -21.53 0.83 11.77
CA GLY A 78 -21.95 0.44 13.12
C GLY A 78 -22.52 -0.98 13.24
N ALA A 79 -22.70 -1.71 12.14
CA ALA A 79 -23.12 -3.12 12.20
C ALA A 79 -22.00 -4.00 12.75
N VAL A 80 -22.31 -4.80 13.78
CA VAL A 80 -21.39 -5.77 14.37
C VAL A 80 -21.85 -7.18 14.02
N GLY A 81 -20.98 -7.95 13.35
CA GLY A 81 -21.23 -9.34 13.03
C GLY A 81 -21.26 -10.23 14.28
N ARG A 82 -22.06 -11.30 14.26
CA ARG A 82 -22.06 -12.28 15.36
C ARG A 82 -20.66 -12.90 15.50
N GLY A 83 -20.07 -12.80 16.69
CA GLY A 83 -18.71 -13.27 16.96
C GLY A 83 -17.60 -12.30 16.56
N GLN A 84 -17.95 -11.09 16.10
CA GLN A 84 -17.00 -10.02 15.73
C GLN A 84 -17.14 -8.80 16.65
N LEU A 85 -17.56 -9.01 17.90
CA LEU A 85 -17.71 -7.92 18.86
C LEU A 85 -16.36 -7.29 19.23
N GLY A 86 -15.31 -8.12 19.31
CA GLY A 86 -13.97 -7.67 19.70
C GLY A 86 -13.94 -7.23 21.16
N ASP A 87 -14.33 -8.14 22.06
CA ASP A 87 -14.52 -7.85 23.49
C ASP A 87 -13.24 -7.45 24.23
N ASP A 88 -12.09 -7.93 23.77
CA ASP A 88 -10.80 -7.56 24.32
C ASP A 88 -10.17 -6.42 23.50
N ASP A 89 -10.09 -5.25 24.14
CA ASP A 89 -9.48 -4.05 23.56
C ASP A 89 -7.96 -4.20 23.37
N HIS A 90 -7.26 -4.94 24.24
CA HIS A 90 -5.82 -5.17 24.06
C HIS A 90 -5.60 -6.00 22.80
N LEU A 91 -6.23 -7.17 22.66
CA LEU A 91 -6.09 -8.02 21.48
C LEU A 91 -6.60 -7.36 20.19
N ASN A 92 -7.78 -6.72 20.21
CA ASN A 92 -8.42 -6.28 18.98
C ASN A 92 -8.01 -4.88 18.54
N ARG A 93 -7.64 -3.99 19.47
CA ARG A 93 -7.34 -2.57 19.20
C ARG A 93 -5.92 -2.17 19.55
N GLY A 94 -5.29 -2.82 20.53
CA GLY A 94 -3.97 -2.45 21.06
C GLY A 94 -4.01 -1.21 21.97
N PHE A 95 -5.18 -0.74 22.36
CA PHE A 95 -5.32 0.41 23.26
C PHE A 95 -6.61 0.31 24.05
N GLU A 96 -6.62 0.96 25.20
CA GLU A 96 -7.83 1.20 25.98
C GLU A 96 -8.23 2.67 25.91
N LEU A 97 -9.53 2.92 26.09
CA LEU A 97 -10.06 4.26 26.20
C LEU A 97 -10.10 4.65 27.68
N VAL A 98 -9.40 5.72 28.05
CA VAL A 98 -9.35 6.23 29.43
C VAL A 98 -10.03 7.59 29.51
N GLU A 99 -10.71 7.83 30.63
CA GLU A 99 -11.37 9.12 30.90
C GLU A 99 -10.33 10.25 30.95
N ALA A 100 -10.63 11.32 30.23
CA ALA A 100 -9.84 12.54 30.14
C ALA A 100 -10.75 13.76 30.34
N ALA A 101 -10.16 14.89 30.71
CA ALA A 101 -10.94 16.13 30.80
C ALA A 101 -11.52 16.48 29.43
N ALA A 102 -12.84 16.64 29.34
CA ALA A 102 -13.48 17.08 28.11
C ALA A 102 -12.99 18.49 27.75
N THR A 103 -12.46 18.62 26.54
CA THR A 103 -12.04 19.90 25.96
C THR A 103 -12.89 20.19 24.72
N GLU A 104 -12.80 21.40 24.16
CA GLU A 104 -13.48 21.69 22.88
C GLU A 104 -12.99 20.76 21.75
N GLU A 105 -11.72 20.35 21.79
CA GLU A 105 -11.13 19.40 20.84
C GLU A 105 -11.46 17.93 21.15
N ASN A 106 -11.76 17.60 22.41
CA ASN A 106 -12.17 16.27 22.84
C ASN A 106 -13.47 16.31 23.66
N PRO A 107 -14.62 16.51 23.01
CA PRO A 107 -15.92 16.61 23.67
C PRO A 107 -16.37 15.26 24.29
N SER A 108 -15.78 14.14 23.87
CA SER A 108 -16.07 12.83 24.42
C SER A 108 -15.52 12.63 25.83
N GLY A 109 -14.50 13.41 26.22
CA GLY A 109 -13.82 13.23 27.50
C GLY A 109 -13.09 11.89 27.59
N THR A 110 -12.68 11.29 26.46
CA THR A 110 -11.96 10.01 26.47
C THR A 110 -10.71 10.11 25.60
N THR A 111 -9.59 9.61 26.08
CA THR A 111 -8.32 9.58 25.35
C THR A 111 -7.83 8.16 25.16
N THR A 112 -7.04 7.95 24.11
CA THR A 112 -6.43 6.65 23.79
C THR A 112 -5.19 6.43 24.64
N HIS A 113 -5.17 5.36 25.43
CA HIS A 113 -3.99 4.88 26.13
C HIS A 113 -3.50 3.58 25.46
N TYR A 114 -2.37 3.66 24.75
CA TYR A 114 -1.81 2.50 24.05
C TYR A 114 -1.13 1.54 25.01
N LEU A 115 -1.52 0.27 24.95
CA LEU A 115 -1.03 -0.74 25.88
C LEU A 115 0.37 -1.24 25.48
N THR A 116 1.20 -1.47 26.49
CA THR A 116 2.56 -2.01 26.34
C THR A 116 2.54 -3.52 26.55
N GLY A 117 3.33 -4.24 25.76
CA GLY A 117 3.38 -5.69 25.75
C GLY A 117 2.33 -6.35 24.86
N PHE A 118 2.39 -7.69 24.83
CA PHE A 118 1.49 -8.53 24.04
C PHE A 118 0.26 -8.93 24.86
N PRO A 119 -0.91 -9.10 24.24
CA PRO A 119 -2.12 -9.62 24.90
C PRO A 119 -1.89 -11.00 25.51
N GLU A 120 -2.64 -11.35 26.55
CA GLU A 120 -2.50 -12.63 27.28
C GLU A 120 -2.77 -13.85 26.38
N GLU A 121 -3.65 -13.69 25.39
CA GLU A 121 -4.02 -14.70 24.40
C GLU A 121 -2.88 -15.01 23.41
N ILE A 122 -1.91 -14.11 23.26
CA ILE A 122 -0.83 -14.23 22.29
C ILE A 122 0.42 -14.81 22.96
N THR A 123 0.76 -16.04 22.61
CA THR A 123 2.04 -16.65 22.99
C THR A 123 3.11 -16.28 21.97
N VAL A 124 4.09 -15.48 22.39
CA VAL A 124 5.22 -15.09 21.53
C VAL A 124 6.34 -16.13 21.63
N ASP A 125 6.33 -17.08 20.69
CA ASP A 125 7.40 -18.07 20.50
C ASP A 125 8.16 -17.85 19.17
N GLU A 126 9.17 -18.68 18.91
CA GLU A 126 9.99 -18.59 17.68
C GLU A 126 9.15 -18.75 16.41
N LEU A 127 8.16 -19.65 16.42
CA LEU A 127 7.29 -19.87 15.26
C LEU A 127 6.40 -18.66 15.01
N PHE A 128 5.89 -18.04 16.06
CA PHE A 128 5.09 -16.82 15.98
C PHE A 128 5.88 -15.65 15.42
N VAL A 129 7.13 -15.44 15.88
CA VAL A 129 8.01 -14.40 15.35
C VAL A 129 8.35 -14.67 13.88
N LYS A 130 8.61 -15.94 13.50
CA LYS A 130 8.86 -16.31 12.12
C LYS A 130 7.64 -16.09 11.21
N HIS A 131 6.45 -16.41 11.70
CA HIS A 131 5.21 -16.07 10.98
C HIS A 131 5.07 -14.55 10.81
N GLY A 132 5.42 -13.79 11.84
CA GLY A 132 5.53 -12.33 11.79
C GLY A 132 6.48 -11.83 10.71
N GLN A 133 7.64 -12.47 10.57
CA GLN A 133 8.59 -12.19 9.48
C GLN A 133 7.97 -12.43 8.12
N GLU A 134 7.30 -13.57 7.90
CA GLU A 134 6.66 -13.88 6.62
C GLU A 134 5.61 -12.83 6.24
N ARG A 135 4.83 -12.35 7.23
CA ARG A 135 3.85 -11.28 7.03
C ARG A 135 4.49 -9.92 6.78
N TYR A 136 5.54 -9.59 7.52
CA TYR A 136 6.30 -8.36 7.34
C TYR A 136 6.94 -8.30 5.95
N ASP A 137 7.61 -9.38 5.54
CA ASP A 137 8.27 -9.49 4.25
C ASP A 137 7.27 -9.36 3.10
N ALA A 138 6.06 -9.92 3.25
CA ALA A 138 5.02 -9.84 2.23
C ALA A 138 4.38 -8.44 2.10
N MET A 139 4.21 -7.71 3.21
CA MET A 139 3.34 -6.52 3.24
C MET A 139 4.07 -5.22 3.61
N CYS A 140 5.00 -5.27 4.55
CA CYS A 140 5.65 -4.10 5.14
C CYS A 140 6.99 -3.78 4.49
N SER A 141 7.78 -4.80 4.14
CA SER A 141 9.14 -4.66 3.61
C SER A 141 9.20 -3.91 2.27
N LEU A 142 8.12 -3.93 1.50
CA LEU A 142 8.00 -3.24 0.22
C LEU A 142 8.25 -1.74 0.34
N CYS A 143 7.82 -1.14 1.45
CA CYS A 143 8.04 0.27 1.76
C CYS A 143 9.14 0.43 2.83
N HIS A 144 9.08 -0.35 3.91
CA HIS A 144 9.98 -0.18 5.06
C HIS A 144 11.34 -0.86 4.92
N GLY A 145 11.57 -1.66 3.88
CA GLY A 145 12.80 -2.45 3.72
C GLY A 145 12.75 -3.76 4.51
N LEU A 146 13.62 -4.71 4.19
CA LEU A 146 13.73 -5.96 4.96
C LEU A 146 14.37 -5.74 6.34
N ASP A 147 15.20 -4.70 6.46
CA ASP A 147 15.86 -4.26 7.69
C ASP A 147 15.04 -3.21 8.46
N GLY A 148 13.88 -2.79 7.94
CA GLY A 148 13.04 -1.77 8.57
C GLY A 148 13.60 -0.36 8.53
N ARG A 149 14.65 -0.07 7.75
CA ARG A 149 15.27 1.27 7.68
C ARG A 149 14.53 2.27 6.78
N GLY A 150 13.34 1.93 6.27
CA GLY A 150 12.57 2.79 5.37
C GLY A 150 13.10 2.81 3.94
N ASN A 151 13.96 1.86 3.56
CA ASN A 151 14.67 1.81 2.29
C ASN A 151 14.06 0.80 1.29
N GLY A 152 12.78 0.46 1.44
CA GLY A 152 12.12 -0.57 0.63
C GLY A 152 12.06 -0.23 -0.87
N PRO A 153 11.87 -1.24 -1.75
CA PRO A 153 11.89 -1.05 -3.21
C PRO A 153 10.85 -0.04 -3.71
N VAL A 154 9.68 0.05 -3.07
CA VAL A 154 8.66 1.05 -3.41
C VAL A 154 9.16 2.45 -3.10
N HIS A 155 9.78 2.65 -1.93
CA HIS A 155 10.36 3.94 -1.57
C HIS A 155 11.48 4.35 -2.53
N GLN A 156 12.42 3.44 -2.82
CA GLN A 156 13.52 3.70 -3.74
C GLN A 156 13.00 4.10 -5.13
N ARG A 157 12.00 3.39 -5.63
CA ARG A 157 11.39 3.70 -6.93
C ARG A 157 10.67 5.05 -6.90
N ALA A 158 9.94 5.37 -5.83
CA ALA A 158 9.27 6.65 -5.68
C ALA A 158 10.27 7.82 -5.66
N GLN A 159 11.36 7.70 -4.88
CA GLN A 159 12.44 8.69 -4.85
C GLN A 159 13.09 8.88 -6.22
N GLN A 160 13.33 7.78 -6.96
CA GLN A 160 13.87 7.85 -8.31
C GLN A 160 12.93 8.60 -9.27
N LEU A 161 11.63 8.38 -9.19
CA LEU A 161 10.66 9.05 -10.06
C LEU A 161 10.57 10.55 -9.77
N MET A 162 10.60 10.92 -8.48
CA MET A 162 10.61 12.32 -8.06
C MET A 162 11.87 13.04 -8.53
N THR A 163 13.05 12.44 -8.33
CA THR A 163 14.33 13.05 -8.71
C THR A 163 14.57 13.06 -10.22
N SER A 164 14.04 12.09 -10.97
CA SER A 164 14.25 12.01 -12.43
C SER A 164 13.28 12.88 -13.25
N GLY A 165 12.43 13.69 -12.62
CA GLY A 165 11.39 14.50 -13.31
C GLY A 165 10.28 13.67 -13.99
N ARG A 166 10.23 12.36 -13.75
CA ARG A 166 9.19 11.44 -14.27
C ARG A 166 8.05 11.19 -13.28
N GLY A 167 8.06 11.92 -12.16
CA GLY A 167 7.05 11.80 -11.13
C GLY A 167 5.66 12.27 -11.56
N LEU A 168 5.50 13.04 -12.65
CA LEU A 168 4.18 13.52 -13.11
C LEU A 168 3.35 14.19 -11.99
N GLY A 169 4.02 14.89 -11.06
CA GLY A 169 3.36 15.51 -9.89
C GLY A 169 3.18 14.57 -8.68
N THR A 170 3.76 13.36 -8.68
CA THR A 170 3.76 12.48 -7.49
C THR A 170 4.48 13.15 -6.33
N VAL A 171 3.77 13.34 -5.22
CA VAL A 171 4.33 13.70 -3.92
C VAL A 171 4.52 12.41 -3.13
N TRP A 172 5.74 12.10 -2.71
CA TRP A 172 6.04 10.92 -1.92
C TRP A 172 6.54 11.31 -0.53
N VAL A 173 5.89 10.77 0.51
CA VAL A 173 6.36 10.88 1.90
C VAL A 173 7.18 9.63 2.21
N PRO A 174 8.48 9.76 2.56
CA PRO A 174 9.31 8.62 2.93
C PRO A 174 8.69 7.81 4.09
N PRO A 175 8.71 6.47 4.02
CA PRO A 175 8.31 5.65 5.15
C PRO A 175 9.28 5.86 6.30
N ALA A 176 8.76 5.83 7.53
CA ALA A 176 9.60 5.93 8.71
C ALA A 176 10.59 4.75 8.80
N SER A 177 11.83 5.05 9.18
CA SER A 177 12.79 4.04 9.62
C SER A 177 12.38 3.55 11.01
N LEU A 178 12.04 2.26 11.12
CA LEU A 178 11.70 1.60 12.39
C LEU A 178 12.92 1.49 13.32
N MET A 179 14.11 1.74 12.78
CA MET A 179 15.41 1.76 13.46
C MET A 179 15.87 3.18 13.80
N LYS A 180 15.06 4.21 13.56
CA LYS A 180 15.42 5.60 13.86
C LYS A 180 15.73 5.75 15.35
N LEU A 181 16.88 6.34 15.67
CA LEU A 181 17.22 6.77 17.01
C LEU A 181 16.81 8.22 17.27
N GLU A 182 16.41 8.50 18.49
CA GLU A 182 16.26 9.81 19.09
C GLU A 182 17.12 9.83 20.36
N GLY A 183 18.33 10.40 20.23
CA GLY A 183 19.39 10.20 21.22
C GLY A 183 19.87 8.74 21.23
N ASP A 184 19.90 8.12 22.40
CA ASP A 184 20.29 6.74 22.62
C ASP A 184 19.13 5.72 22.51
N LYS A 185 17.91 6.21 22.24
CA LYS A 185 16.69 5.41 22.24
C LYS A 185 16.10 5.28 20.85
N LEU A 186 15.45 4.15 20.59
CA LEU A 186 14.64 3.97 19.39
C LEU A 186 13.41 4.87 19.45
N ALA A 187 13.25 5.75 18.46
CA ALA A 187 12.08 6.63 18.31
C ALA A 187 10.77 5.83 18.23
N TYR A 188 10.84 4.62 17.65
CA TYR A 188 9.73 3.66 17.55
C TYR A 188 9.89 2.47 18.50
N GLY A 189 10.67 2.64 19.58
CA GLY A 189 10.84 1.66 20.66
C GLY A 189 9.64 1.64 21.61
N PRO A 190 9.61 0.69 22.57
CA PRO A 190 8.47 0.47 23.47
C PRO A 190 8.13 1.66 24.37
N GLU A 191 9.09 2.55 24.66
CA GLU A 191 8.88 3.70 25.54
C GLU A 191 8.02 4.80 24.90
N LEU A 192 8.24 5.09 23.61
CA LEU A 192 7.53 6.14 22.87
C LEU A 192 6.42 5.57 21.98
N TYR A 193 6.59 4.32 21.55
CA TYR A 193 5.74 3.65 20.59
C TYR A 193 5.50 2.23 21.07
N SER A 194 4.58 2.07 22.03
CA SER A 194 4.24 0.78 22.61
C SER A 194 3.74 -0.23 21.56
N GLU A 195 3.74 -1.52 21.91
CA GLU A 195 3.33 -2.61 21.03
C GLU A 195 1.90 -2.40 20.51
N GLY A 196 1.01 -1.93 21.38
CA GLY A 196 -0.35 -1.55 21.03
C GLY A 196 -0.44 -0.38 20.04
N HIS A 197 0.46 0.59 20.13
CA HIS A 197 0.54 1.70 19.17
C HIS A 197 1.02 1.22 17.80
N LEU A 198 2.00 0.30 17.74
CA LEU A 198 2.42 -0.34 16.50
C LEU A 198 1.26 -1.15 15.89
N TYR A 199 0.58 -1.96 16.70
CA TYR A 199 -0.58 -2.73 16.26
C TYR A 199 -1.67 -1.83 15.67
N ASN A 200 -2.02 -0.73 16.35
CA ASN A 200 -3.03 0.22 15.88
C ASN A 200 -2.59 0.90 14.58
N THR A 201 -1.30 1.25 14.46
CA THR A 201 -0.74 1.82 13.22
C THR A 201 -0.84 0.85 12.06
N ILE A 202 -0.61 -0.45 12.28
CA ILE A 202 -0.78 -1.48 11.25
C ILE A 202 -2.26 -1.65 10.89
N ALA A 203 -3.15 -1.67 11.88
CA ALA A 203 -4.57 -1.89 11.65
C ALA A 203 -5.22 -0.72 10.89
N ASN A 204 -4.99 0.51 11.35
CA ASN A 204 -5.72 1.70 10.92
C ASN A 204 -4.92 2.64 10.01
N GLY A 205 -3.60 2.44 9.93
CA GLY A 205 -2.71 3.32 9.18
C GLY A 205 -2.27 4.55 9.98
N LYS A 206 -1.38 5.34 9.40
CA LYS A 206 -0.91 6.61 9.97
C LYS A 206 -0.36 7.53 8.88
N GLY A 207 -0.88 8.75 8.80
CA GLY A 207 -0.48 9.70 7.76
C GLY A 207 -0.73 9.14 6.37
N SER A 208 0.32 9.00 5.55
CA SER A 208 0.25 8.42 4.20
C SER A 208 0.25 6.88 4.18
N MET A 209 0.52 6.21 5.31
CA MET A 209 0.47 4.75 5.40
C MET A 209 -0.98 4.28 5.57
N ALA A 210 -1.45 3.43 4.65
CA ALA A 210 -2.77 2.83 4.71
C ALA A 210 -2.90 1.80 5.84
N GLY A 211 -4.14 1.60 6.34
CA GLY A 211 -4.46 0.56 7.30
C GLY A 211 -4.60 -0.82 6.65
N TYR A 212 -4.03 -1.84 7.28
CA TYR A 212 -4.00 -3.22 6.79
C TYR A 212 -5.04 -4.14 7.45
N ALA A 213 -5.93 -3.61 8.30
CA ALA A 213 -6.91 -4.45 9.01
C ALA A 213 -7.81 -5.29 8.08
N HIS A 214 -8.06 -4.82 6.86
CA HIS A 214 -8.86 -5.51 5.85
C HIS A 214 -8.15 -6.71 5.19
N ALA A 215 -6.82 -6.75 5.25
CA ALA A 215 -5.99 -7.76 4.58
C ALA A 215 -5.21 -8.65 5.54
N MET A 216 -5.06 -8.22 6.80
CA MET A 216 -4.26 -8.90 7.82
C MET A 216 -5.12 -9.19 9.05
N PRO A 217 -5.34 -10.47 9.42
CA PRO A 217 -6.03 -10.87 10.65
C PRO A 217 -5.40 -10.30 11.93
N VAL A 218 -6.13 -10.34 13.06
CA VAL A 218 -5.68 -9.79 14.35
C VAL A 218 -4.35 -10.41 14.79
N GLU A 219 -4.25 -11.73 14.74
CA GLU A 219 -3.09 -12.50 15.17
C GLU A 219 -1.85 -12.19 14.30
N ASP A 220 -2.07 -12.05 12.99
CA ASP A 220 -1.01 -11.72 12.03
C ASP A 220 -0.46 -10.31 12.29
N ARG A 221 -1.30 -9.36 12.69
CA ARG A 221 -0.86 -8.01 13.07
C ARG A 221 0.03 -8.05 14.31
N TRP A 222 -0.33 -8.82 15.33
CA TRP A 222 0.52 -9.03 16.52
C TRP A 222 1.83 -9.75 16.19
N ALA A 223 1.80 -10.73 15.28
CA ALA A 223 3.00 -11.42 14.82
C ALA A 223 3.98 -10.45 14.14
N VAL A 224 3.47 -9.53 13.30
CA VAL A 224 4.29 -8.47 12.70
C VAL A 224 4.88 -7.56 13.77
N VAL A 225 4.12 -7.17 14.80
CA VAL A 225 4.65 -6.37 15.92
C VAL A 225 5.78 -7.13 16.65
N ALA A 226 5.60 -8.42 16.93
CA ALA A 226 6.63 -9.26 17.53
C ALA A 226 7.89 -9.33 16.68
N TYR A 227 7.75 -9.48 15.36
CA TYR A 227 8.88 -9.45 14.44
C TYR A 227 9.58 -8.09 14.41
N ILE A 228 8.83 -6.97 14.38
CA ILE A 228 9.42 -5.62 14.43
C ILE A 228 10.24 -5.45 15.71
N ARG A 229 9.77 -5.94 16.86
CA ARG A 229 10.53 -5.91 18.11
C ARG A 229 11.80 -6.76 18.05
N ALA A 230 11.70 -7.98 17.52
CA ALA A 230 12.87 -8.83 17.32
C ALA A 230 13.88 -8.18 16.37
N LEU A 231 13.41 -7.51 15.31
CA LEU A 231 14.23 -6.81 14.33
C LEU A 231 14.93 -5.59 14.93
N GLN A 232 14.21 -4.80 15.73
CA GLN A 232 14.76 -3.67 16.48
C GLN A 232 15.85 -4.10 17.46
N GLU A 233 15.65 -5.23 18.14
CA GLU A 233 16.64 -5.76 19.07
C GLU A 233 17.87 -6.32 18.34
N ALA A 234 17.66 -7.07 17.26
CA ALA A 234 18.74 -7.66 16.46
C ALA A 234 19.68 -6.61 15.86
N GLN A 235 19.15 -5.43 15.50
CA GLN A 235 19.92 -4.37 14.84
C GLN A 235 20.41 -3.27 15.79
N ARG A 236 20.05 -3.31 17.07
CA ARG A 236 20.32 -2.19 18.00
C ARG A 236 21.81 -1.84 18.08
N ALA A 237 22.69 -2.84 18.16
CA ALA A 237 24.12 -2.62 18.26
C ALA A 237 24.68 -1.94 17.01
N ASP A 238 24.28 -2.41 15.83
CA ASP A 238 24.72 -1.86 14.54
C ASP A 238 24.25 -0.40 14.38
N VAL A 239 22.97 -0.13 14.72
CA VAL A 239 22.38 1.21 14.64
C VAL A 239 23.07 2.20 15.60
N LEU A 240 23.41 1.77 16.82
CA LEU A 240 24.14 2.60 17.78
C LEU A 240 25.58 2.89 17.31
N ALA A 241 26.24 1.91 16.70
CA ALA A 241 27.57 2.09 16.13
C ALA A 241 27.55 3.07 14.95
N GLU A 242 26.60 2.91 14.02
CA GLU A 242 26.39 3.82 12.89
C GLU A 242 26.12 5.27 13.36
N ALA A 243 25.31 5.45 14.40
CA ALA A 243 25.02 6.76 14.97
C ALA A 243 26.26 7.43 15.59
N ALA A 244 27.05 6.67 16.35
CA ALA A 244 28.30 7.17 16.94
C ALA A 244 29.34 7.58 15.88
N GLU A 245 29.43 6.82 14.78
CA GLU A 245 30.28 7.18 13.64
C GLU A 245 29.79 8.45 12.94
N ALA A 246 28.47 8.61 12.77
CA ALA A 246 27.88 9.81 12.16
C ALA A 246 28.08 11.06 13.02
N GLU A 247 27.96 10.95 14.35
CA GLU A 247 28.28 12.06 15.27
C GLU A 247 29.77 12.41 15.24
N ALA A 248 30.66 11.42 15.24
CA ALA A 248 32.09 11.65 15.11
C ALA A 248 32.47 12.32 13.79
N ALA A 249 31.81 11.96 12.68
CA ALA A 249 32.01 12.58 11.37
C ALA A 249 31.40 14.00 11.28
N GLY A 250 30.30 14.25 11.98
CA GLY A 250 29.69 15.59 12.11
C GLY A 250 30.62 16.56 12.86
N GLU A 251 31.18 16.11 13.99
CA GLU A 251 32.13 16.87 14.81
C GLU A 251 33.43 17.22 14.04
N GLU A 252 33.88 16.32 13.14
CA GLU A 252 35.07 16.56 12.30
C GLU A 252 34.82 17.63 11.23
N SER A 253 33.55 17.85 10.82
CA SER A 253 33.17 18.90 9.86
C SER A 253 33.01 20.28 10.49
N ASP A 254 32.62 20.35 11.78
CA ASP A 254 32.53 21.60 12.54
C ASP A 254 33.89 22.04 13.14
N ALA A 255 34.83 21.12 13.34
CA ALA A 255 36.21 21.45 13.74
C ALA A 255 37.06 22.03 12.59
N ALA A 256 36.56 22.01 11.35
CA ALA A 256 37.29 22.43 10.15
C ALA A 256 36.64 23.64 9.44
N ALA A 257 36.12 24.63 10.17
CA ALA A 257 35.75 25.91 9.56
C ALA A 257 35.68 27.09 10.56
N GLU A 258 36.81 27.71 10.84
CA GLU A 258 36.84 29.16 11.08
C GLU A 258 37.88 29.77 10.12
N PRO A 259 37.48 30.24 8.93
CA PRO A 259 38.41 30.96 8.07
C PRO A 259 38.70 32.32 8.71
N ASP A 260 39.98 32.56 9.01
CA ASP A 260 40.52 33.84 9.47
C ASP A 260 40.26 34.91 8.40
N ILE A 261 39.19 35.69 8.55
CA ILE A 261 38.88 36.81 7.66
C ILE A 261 39.71 38.02 8.14
N PRO A 262 40.59 38.59 7.30
CA PRO A 262 41.37 39.77 7.69
C PRO A 262 40.47 40.96 8.01
N GLU A 263 40.76 41.66 9.11
CA GLU A 263 40.03 42.79 9.69
C GLU A 263 39.75 43.97 8.72
N ALA A 264 40.42 43.98 7.55
CA ALA A 264 40.25 44.98 6.50
C ALA A 264 38.91 44.90 5.72
N ILE A 265 38.13 43.82 5.86
CA ILE A 265 36.81 43.69 5.22
C ILE A 265 35.70 44.30 6.09
N LEU A 266 35.92 44.47 7.40
CA LEU A 266 34.91 45.02 8.32
C LEU A 266 34.80 46.55 8.29
N ASN A 267 35.79 47.27 7.75
CA ASN A 267 35.77 48.73 7.68
C ASN A 267 36.25 49.27 6.31
N PRO A 268 35.36 49.41 5.31
CA PRO A 268 35.70 50.08 4.07
C PRO A 268 35.83 51.62 4.27
N PRO A 269 36.77 52.31 3.60
CA PRO A 269 36.90 53.76 3.68
C PRO A 269 35.72 54.49 3.02
N GLU A 270 35.35 55.65 3.57
CA GLU A 270 34.18 56.42 3.15
C GLU A 270 34.21 56.81 1.65
N PRO A 271 33.06 56.76 0.95
CA PRO A 271 33.01 57.01 -0.48
C PRO A 271 33.09 58.50 -0.82
N THR A 272 33.99 58.85 -1.73
CA THR A 272 34.05 60.17 -2.37
C THR A 272 32.87 60.36 -3.34
N VAL A 273 32.07 61.39 -3.11
CA VAL A 273 30.93 61.78 -3.96
C VAL A 273 31.44 62.34 -5.29
N VAL A 274 31.08 61.69 -6.39
CA VAL A 274 31.14 62.27 -7.73
C VAL A 274 29.71 62.28 -8.28
N ALA A 275 29.18 63.48 -8.50
CA ALA A 275 27.89 63.66 -9.17
C ALA A 275 28.07 63.47 -10.69
N ASN A 276 27.18 62.74 -11.36
CA ASN A 276 26.27 63.40 -12.32
C ASN A 276 25.12 62.51 -12.87
N GLU A 277 23.95 63.15 -12.94
CA GLU A 277 22.83 63.10 -13.89
C GLU A 277 22.37 61.81 -14.60
N GLY A 278 21.07 61.50 -14.43
CA GLY A 278 20.25 60.91 -15.51
C GLY A 278 19.27 59.82 -15.07
N ASP A 279 18.11 60.23 -14.53
CA ASP A 279 16.90 59.40 -14.42
C ASP A 279 16.25 59.19 -15.83
N PRO A 280 15.40 58.16 -16.09
CA PRO A 280 14.21 57.92 -15.26
C PRO A 280 13.77 56.47 -14.98
N ALA A 281 13.02 56.38 -13.88
CA ALA A 281 12.06 55.39 -13.38
C ALA A 281 11.24 54.63 -14.46
N VAL A 282 10.61 53.47 -14.22
CA VAL A 282 9.63 53.09 -13.16
C VAL A 282 9.41 51.53 -13.20
N PRO A 283 8.36 50.95 -12.56
CA PRO A 283 8.18 50.36 -11.21
C PRO A 283 8.27 48.80 -11.21
N GLY A 284 8.41 48.02 -10.13
CA GLY A 284 7.78 48.08 -8.80
C GLY A 284 6.77 46.91 -8.64
N LEU A 285 6.58 46.47 -7.39
CA LEU A 285 5.76 45.35 -6.86
C LEU A 285 6.58 44.05 -6.71
N GLY A 286 6.98 43.61 -5.52
CA GLY A 286 6.49 43.90 -4.18
C GLY A 286 6.27 42.57 -3.49
N ALA A 287 7.13 42.26 -2.54
CA ALA A 287 7.00 41.10 -1.67
C ALA A 287 5.93 41.35 -0.61
N ASP A 288 5.15 40.32 -0.28
CA ASP A 288 4.79 40.04 1.09
C ASP A 288 4.62 38.55 1.35
N SER A 289 4.96 38.23 2.58
CA SER A 289 5.09 36.94 3.20
C SER A 289 3.82 36.55 3.95
N SER A 290 3.73 35.26 4.25
CA SER A 290 3.34 34.69 5.55
C SER A 290 1.97 33.99 5.66
N THR A 291 2.08 32.82 6.30
CA THR A 291 1.15 32.13 7.20
C THR A 291 0.22 31.02 6.68
N ASP A 292 0.38 29.90 7.40
CA ASP A 292 -0.56 28.86 7.82
C ASP A 292 -1.26 27.96 6.81
N ALA A 293 -0.74 26.74 6.75
CA ALA A 293 -1.47 25.55 6.36
C ALA A 293 -2.24 24.99 7.57
N SER A 294 -3.56 25.11 7.55
CA SER A 294 -4.47 24.27 8.34
C SER A 294 -5.04 23.14 7.48
N PRO A 295 -5.30 21.95 8.05
CA PRO A 295 -5.78 20.79 7.31
C PRO A 295 -7.26 20.94 6.92
N SER A 296 -7.58 20.53 5.70
CA SER A 296 -8.88 20.65 5.05
C SER A 296 -9.97 19.80 5.70
N ASP A 297 -11.06 20.46 6.06
CA ASP A 297 -12.40 19.89 6.26
C ASP A 297 -12.89 19.20 4.97
N ASN A 298 -13.28 17.93 5.09
CA ASN A 298 -14.13 17.26 4.10
C ASN A 298 -15.53 17.15 4.69
N ALA A 299 -16.40 18.09 4.32
CA ALA A 299 -17.83 18.04 4.58
C ALA A 299 -18.59 18.37 3.27
N GLU A 300 -19.49 17.44 2.94
CA GLU A 300 -20.76 17.68 2.24
C GLU A 300 -20.68 18.09 0.75
N GLU A 301 -20.70 17.08 -0.14
CA GLU A 301 -21.31 17.27 -1.47
C GLU A 301 -22.80 16.96 -1.40
N ASP A 302 -23.55 18.04 -1.64
CA ASP A 302 -24.98 18.19 -1.72
C ASP A 302 -25.56 17.44 -2.94
N ALA A 303 -26.22 16.30 -2.71
CA ALA A 303 -26.99 15.60 -3.73
C ALA A 303 -28.42 16.13 -3.73
N SER A 304 -28.65 17.21 -4.49
CA SER A 304 -29.98 17.68 -4.85
C SER A 304 -30.78 16.61 -5.60
N ALA A 305 -31.82 16.10 -4.97
CA ALA A 305 -32.85 15.27 -5.60
C ALA A 305 -33.83 16.14 -6.41
N PRO A 306 -34.32 15.71 -7.59
CA PRO A 306 -35.53 16.26 -8.16
C PRO A 306 -36.76 15.45 -7.70
N ASP A 307 -37.74 16.19 -7.18
CA ASP A 307 -39.08 15.74 -6.83
C ASP A 307 -39.83 15.11 -8.01
N GLY A 308 -40.38 13.92 -7.76
CA GLY A 308 -41.75 13.49 -8.06
C GLY A 308 -42.28 13.51 -9.50
N VAL A 309 -42.63 12.32 -10.01
CA VAL A 309 -44.03 11.97 -10.35
C VAL A 309 -44.21 10.47 -10.09
N GLY A 310 -45.15 10.13 -9.21
CA GLY A 310 -45.59 8.76 -8.98
C GLY A 310 -46.71 8.38 -9.94
N GLU A 311 -46.67 7.16 -10.45
CA GLU A 311 -47.87 6.48 -10.96
C GLU A 311 -47.77 5.00 -10.59
N GLY A 312 -48.76 4.56 -9.81
CA GLY A 312 -48.84 3.21 -9.27
C GLY A 312 -49.45 2.22 -10.25
N ILE A 313 -49.00 0.97 -10.12
CA ILE A 313 -49.65 -0.27 -10.56
C ILE A 313 -48.98 -1.34 -9.68
N GLY A 314 -49.66 -2.10 -8.82
CA GLY A 314 -50.92 -2.80 -9.03
C GLY A 314 -50.58 -4.28 -8.89
N ALA A 315 -50.92 -4.85 -7.75
CA ALA A 315 -50.71 -6.26 -7.42
C ALA A 315 -51.55 -7.17 -8.33
N GLU A 316 -50.92 -8.22 -8.86
CA GLU A 316 -51.45 -9.59 -9.03
C GLU A 316 -50.27 -10.59 -8.99
#